data_AF-A0A8J4BSJ0-F1
#
_entry.id   AF-A0A8J4BSJ0-F1
#
_cell.length_a   1.000
_cell.length_b   1.000
_cell.length_c   1.000
_cell.angle_alpha   90.00
_cell.angle_beta   90.00
_cell.angle_gamma   90.00
#
_symmetry.space_group_name_H-M   'P 1'
#
loop_
_entity.id
_entity.type
_entity.pdbx_description
1 polymer ?
#
loop_
_entity_poly.entity_id
_entity_poly.type
_entity_poly.pdbx_seq_one_letter_code
_entity_poly.pdbx_strand_id
1 'polypeptide(L)'
;MHQRLAPSRTGSCALLSFWACALLGVSATLDTAHASGLKVTIFNDVPAHFEVLAGAVDTVRTHLRTVPEIVWMTPSQNSCSSSDSSRNRSSGIRGRQTTTGRQRSPPFGLLPWLGDAPDNPSWHSFHLCASPNAPSAPKQMQPVLNWGPIDILICISPELDKDTVCHAAARVLRPSLLVALVHRADLIGKGSRFLTDPPAPLHLLALGPHVANTVRARLHNSFPVRWAPLVAAFNPISPCNSRECLRGFAIQGTLRRWSSSKGSGLIRNFSGLWPQLLQPGSAAINLTVLGKGQRRDLEIPASLNHRVKFFSGLPYPDFWQTIYNSYALVPAFGNNQYLKTRISSTVLASLTTCVPMIATREILDVYTFFKEDHVFVQRPGEREVDVMARVIALDDAAIFARRRALCQLRQALGQQAAAMLREALQDVSGSSSAGSSSARTTTVAVAPVHGQGCWLGPGGCNGEPE
;
A
#
# COMPACT_ATOMS: atom_id res chain seq x y z
N MET A 1 1.12 -72.96 6.88
CA MET A 1 0.18 -73.97 6.38
C MET A 1 -1.17 -73.76 7.04
N HIS A 2 -2.08 -73.04 6.39
CA HIS A 2 -3.50 -73.36 6.20
C HIS A 2 -4.22 -72.15 5.62
N GLN A 3 -4.63 -72.30 4.36
CA GLN A 3 -5.56 -71.45 3.64
C GLN A 3 -6.98 -71.61 4.18
N ARG A 4 -7.79 -70.54 4.08
CA ARG A 4 -9.14 -70.50 3.45
C ARG A 4 -9.69 -69.06 3.60
N LEU A 5 -9.77 -68.32 2.49
CA LEU A 5 -10.95 -68.06 1.64
C LEU A 5 -11.77 -66.84 2.09
N ALA A 6 -11.83 -65.87 1.18
CA ALA A 6 -12.72 -64.71 1.20
C ALA A 6 -14.20 -65.10 1.00
N PRO A 7 -15.13 -64.13 1.14
CA PRO A 7 -15.60 -63.54 -0.11
C PRO A 7 -15.76 -62.00 -0.08
N SER A 8 -15.69 -61.49 -1.30
CA SER A 8 -15.96 -60.15 -1.80
C SER A 8 -17.32 -59.58 -1.40
N ARG A 9 -17.34 -58.29 -1.04
CA ARG A 9 -18.43 -57.38 -1.41
C ARG A 9 -17.87 -56.08 -1.95
N THR A 10 -18.01 -55.97 -3.27
CA THR A 10 -17.98 -54.74 -4.07
C THR A 10 -19.08 -53.79 -3.60
N GLY A 11 -18.69 -52.60 -3.15
CA GLY A 11 -19.60 -51.49 -2.87
C GLY A 11 -19.07 -50.24 -3.56
N SER A 12 -19.60 -49.98 -4.76
CA SER A 12 -19.44 -48.74 -5.50
C SER A 12 -19.91 -47.54 -4.66
N CYS A 13 -19.03 -46.56 -4.49
CA CYS A 13 -19.40 -45.16 -4.21
C CYS A 13 -18.49 -44.26 -5.04
N ALA A 14 -18.65 -44.35 -6.36
CA ALA A 14 -18.27 -43.29 -7.28
C ALA A 14 -19.51 -42.44 -7.49
N LEU A 15 -19.54 -41.24 -6.93
CA LEU A 15 -20.39 -40.10 -7.31
C LEU A 15 -20.17 -39.03 -6.24
N LEU A 16 -19.35 -38.02 -6.56
CA LEU A 16 -19.37 -36.64 -6.04
C LEU A 16 -17.99 -36.02 -6.31
N SER A 17 -17.85 -35.31 -7.44
CA SER A 17 -16.99 -34.13 -7.64
C SER A 17 -16.95 -33.74 -9.13
N PHE A 18 -18.11 -33.42 -9.71
CA PHE A 18 -18.23 -32.77 -11.02
C PHE A 18 -19.03 -31.47 -10.88
N TRP A 19 -18.62 -30.59 -9.97
CA TRP A 19 -19.19 -29.24 -9.79
C TRP A 19 -18.10 -28.23 -9.37
N ALA A 20 -17.03 -28.13 -10.16
CA ALA A 20 -15.97 -27.13 -9.92
C ALA A 20 -15.37 -26.51 -11.20
N CYS A 21 -16.12 -26.48 -12.32
CA CYS A 21 -15.64 -25.87 -13.57
C CYS A 21 -16.73 -25.08 -14.34
N ALA A 22 -17.67 -24.45 -13.63
CA ALA A 22 -18.73 -23.64 -14.25
C ALA A 22 -18.70 -22.14 -13.88
N LEU A 23 -17.55 -21.61 -13.42
CA LEU A 23 -17.37 -20.17 -13.11
C LEU A 23 -16.20 -19.49 -13.87
N LEU A 24 -15.68 -20.11 -14.94
CA LEU A 24 -14.61 -19.55 -15.78
C LEU A 24 -15.04 -19.34 -17.24
N GLY A 25 -16.34 -19.10 -17.48
CA GLY A 25 -16.93 -19.07 -18.82
C GLY A 25 -17.37 -17.70 -19.35
N VAL A 26 -17.12 -16.60 -18.64
CA VAL A 26 -17.25 -15.25 -19.22
C VAL A 26 -15.85 -14.71 -19.41
N SER A 27 -15.18 -15.23 -20.43
CA SER A 27 -14.03 -14.56 -21.03
C SER A 27 -14.52 -13.20 -21.50
N ALA A 28 -14.22 -12.17 -20.72
CA ALA A 28 -14.35 -10.80 -21.11
C ALA A 28 -13.49 -10.58 -22.36
N THR A 29 -14.12 -10.67 -23.54
CA THR A 29 -13.63 -10.04 -24.78
C THR A 29 -13.83 -8.52 -24.71
N LEU A 30 -13.50 -7.93 -23.54
CA LEU A 30 -13.43 -6.50 -23.36
C LEU A 30 -12.15 -6.02 -24.05
N ASP A 31 -12.34 -5.64 -25.30
CA ASP A 31 -11.56 -4.72 -26.11
C ASP A 31 -10.15 -4.43 -25.62
N THR A 32 -9.19 -5.22 -26.10
CA THR A 32 -7.77 -4.86 -26.08
C THR A 32 -7.43 -3.67 -27.00
N ALA A 33 -8.40 -3.12 -27.73
CA ALA A 33 -8.20 -2.10 -28.77
C ALA A 33 -8.19 -0.64 -28.27
N HIS A 34 -8.40 -0.35 -26.98
CA HIS A 34 -8.49 1.04 -26.48
C HIS A 34 -7.45 1.45 -25.43
N ALA A 35 -6.49 0.59 -25.07
CA ALA A 35 -5.48 0.97 -24.07
C ALA A 35 -4.29 1.78 -24.64
N SER A 36 -4.12 1.86 -25.96
CA SER A 36 -2.90 2.38 -26.60
C SER A 36 -2.77 3.91 -26.67
N GLY A 37 -3.49 4.67 -25.84
CA GLY A 37 -3.48 6.13 -25.89
C GLY A 37 -3.54 6.86 -24.56
N LEU A 38 -3.71 6.16 -23.43
CA LEU A 38 -3.87 6.81 -22.12
C LEU A 38 -2.58 7.50 -21.68
N LYS A 39 -2.62 8.82 -21.56
CA LYS A 39 -1.58 9.66 -20.96
C LYS A 39 -1.82 9.77 -19.47
N VAL A 40 -1.02 9.03 -18.70
CA VAL A 40 -1.11 9.02 -17.24
C VAL A 40 0.12 9.69 -16.64
N THR A 41 -0.08 10.56 -15.66
CA THR A 41 1.01 11.06 -14.82
C THR A 41 0.77 10.67 -13.36
N ILE A 42 1.80 10.18 -12.69
CA ILE A 42 1.79 9.87 -11.25
C ILE A 42 2.68 10.89 -10.55
N PHE A 43 2.11 11.61 -9.60
CA PHE A 43 2.77 12.67 -8.87
C PHE A 43 2.94 12.29 -7.40
N ASN A 44 4.18 12.22 -6.92
CA ASN A 44 4.51 11.92 -5.53
C ASN A 44 5.37 13.01 -4.89
N ASP A 45 4.82 13.71 -3.92
CA ASP A 45 5.55 14.68 -3.10
C ASP A 45 5.86 14.18 -1.68
N VAL A 46 5.47 12.95 -1.35
CA VAL A 46 5.65 12.39 -0.01
C VAL A 46 6.92 11.51 0.03
N PRO A 47 8.01 11.95 0.70
CA PRO A 47 9.32 11.26 0.65
C PRO A 47 9.38 9.92 1.41
N ALA A 48 8.24 9.35 1.80
CA ALA A 48 8.16 8.13 2.60
C ALA A 48 7.07 7.16 2.14
N HIS A 49 6.37 7.44 1.03
CA HIS A 49 5.27 6.61 0.51
C HIS A 49 5.68 5.89 -0.78
N PHE A 50 6.89 5.33 -0.81
CA PHE A 50 7.42 4.67 -2.01
C PHE A 50 6.65 3.42 -2.37
N GLU A 51 6.10 2.69 -1.39
CA GLU A 51 5.22 1.54 -1.63
C GLU A 51 3.91 1.93 -2.32
N VAL A 52 3.37 3.11 -2.02
CA VAL A 52 2.13 3.61 -2.66
C VAL A 52 2.43 4.08 -4.08
N LEU A 53 3.54 4.83 -4.26
CA LEU A 53 4.03 5.20 -5.59
C LEU A 53 4.28 3.96 -6.46
N ALA A 54 5.01 2.98 -5.94
CA ALA A 54 5.26 1.72 -6.61
C ALA A 54 3.96 1.04 -7.03
N GLY A 55 3.00 0.92 -6.11
CA GLY A 55 1.69 0.35 -6.40
C GLY A 55 0.91 1.09 -7.48
N ALA A 56 0.98 2.42 -7.50
CA ALA A 56 0.38 3.23 -8.57
C ALA A 56 1.03 2.95 -9.93
N VAL A 57 2.36 2.92 -9.97
CA VAL A 57 3.12 2.63 -11.20
C VAL A 57 2.78 1.23 -11.73
N ASP A 58 2.82 0.20 -10.87
CA ASP A 58 2.49 -1.18 -11.27
C ASP A 58 1.03 -1.29 -11.75
N THR A 59 0.09 -0.63 -11.07
CA THR A 59 -1.32 -0.66 -11.49
C THR A 59 -1.49 -0.05 -12.89
N VAL A 60 -0.84 1.07 -13.17
CA VAL A 60 -0.92 1.73 -14.49
C VAL A 60 -0.25 0.87 -15.56
N ARG A 61 0.96 0.35 -15.31
CA ARG A 61 1.71 -0.47 -16.26
C ARG A 61 1.02 -1.81 -16.54
N THR A 62 0.70 -2.55 -15.48
CA THR A 62 0.22 -3.93 -15.58
C THR A 62 -1.26 -3.99 -15.93
N HIS A 63 -2.08 -3.14 -15.31
CA HIS A 63 -3.53 -3.25 -15.42
C HIS A 63 -4.16 -2.21 -16.34
N LEU A 64 -3.62 -0.99 -16.47
CA LEU A 64 -4.06 -0.02 -17.49
C LEU A 64 -3.29 -0.16 -18.82
N ARG A 65 -2.17 -0.91 -18.82
CA ARG A 65 -1.35 -1.19 -20.01
C ARG A 65 -0.81 0.07 -20.69
N THR A 66 -0.42 1.05 -19.91
CA THR A 66 0.25 2.28 -20.39
C THR A 66 1.47 2.59 -19.52
N VAL A 67 2.42 3.35 -20.07
CA VAL A 67 3.63 3.81 -19.35
C VAL A 67 3.32 5.19 -18.75
N PRO A 68 3.30 5.35 -17.42
CA PRO A 68 3.07 6.67 -16.82
C PRO A 68 4.32 7.54 -16.88
N GLU A 69 4.11 8.85 -17.01
CA GLU A 69 5.09 9.85 -16.59
C GLU A 69 5.09 9.93 -15.06
N ILE A 70 6.27 9.88 -14.44
CA ILE A 70 6.41 9.81 -12.99
C ILE A 70 7.13 11.05 -12.52
N VAL A 71 6.44 11.85 -11.72
CA VAL A 71 6.97 13.09 -11.15
C VAL A 71 7.16 12.87 -9.66
N TRP A 72 8.37 13.12 -9.16
CA TRP A 72 8.64 13.08 -7.73
C TRP A 72 9.26 14.38 -7.23
N MET A 73 8.81 14.83 -6.06
CA MET A 73 9.35 16.01 -5.42
C MET A 73 10.49 15.65 -4.48
N THR A 74 11.60 16.34 -4.67
CA THR A 74 12.64 16.44 -3.66
C THR A 74 12.25 17.47 -2.58
N PRO A 75 12.49 17.21 -1.28
CA PRO A 75 12.16 18.14 -0.20
C PRO A 75 12.74 19.52 -0.47
N SER A 76 11.95 20.58 -0.32
CA SER A 76 12.39 21.95 -0.59
C SER A 76 13.66 22.30 0.19
N GLN A 77 14.58 23.00 -0.49
CA GLN A 77 15.76 23.58 0.14
C GLN A 77 15.52 25.08 0.25
N ASN A 78 15.83 25.65 1.43
CA ASN A 78 15.65 27.08 1.67
C ASN A 78 16.60 27.94 0.82
N SER A 79 17.65 27.36 0.25
CA SER A 79 18.59 28.03 -0.63
C SER A 79 18.24 27.78 -2.10
N CYS A 80 17.47 28.68 -2.69
CA CYS A 80 17.40 28.81 -4.14
C CYS A 80 18.53 29.72 -4.61
N SER A 81 19.78 29.41 -4.25
CA SER A 81 20.90 30.09 -4.88
C SER A 81 20.90 29.62 -6.32
N SER A 82 20.48 30.52 -7.21
CA SER A 82 20.72 30.46 -8.65
C SER A 82 22.22 30.21 -8.82
N SER A 83 22.59 28.93 -8.95
CA SER A 83 23.92 28.59 -9.40
C SER A 83 23.93 28.96 -10.87
N ASP A 84 24.28 30.22 -11.11
CA ASP A 84 24.78 30.72 -12.37
C ASP A 84 25.79 29.71 -12.90
N SER A 85 25.33 28.97 -13.90
CA SER A 85 26.11 28.13 -14.77
C SER A 85 27.04 29.01 -15.61
N SER A 86 28.13 29.53 -15.04
CA SER A 86 29.35 29.91 -15.78
C SER A 86 30.38 30.64 -14.91
N ARG A 87 31.23 29.92 -14.16
CA ARG A 87 32.61 30.40 -13.92
C ARG A 87 33.59 29.24 -13.89
N ASN A 88 34.29 29.10 -15.02
CA ASN A 88 35.62 28.48 -15.11
C ASN A 88 36.48 28.92 -13.93
N ARG A 89 36.84 28.00 -13.04
CA ARG A 89 38.03 28.14 -12.20
C ARG A 89 38.87 26.87 -12.29
N SER A 90 39.93 27.02 -13.05
CA SER A 90 41.09 26.16 -13.14
C SER A 90 41.80 25.99 -11.79
N SER A 91 42.36 24.78 -11.64
CA SER A 91 43.56 24.40 -10.87
C SER A 91 43.59 24.66 -9.36
N GLY A 92 43.53 23.56 -8.59
CA GLY A 92 43.91 23.54 -7.17
C GLY A 92 43.62 22.19 -6.51
N ILE A 93 44.48 21.21 -6.75
CA ILE A 93 44.43 19.84 -6.22
C ILE A 93 44.52 19.86 -4.67
N ARG A 94 43.48 19.35 -3.98
CA ARG A 94 43.61 18.49 -2.79
C ARG A 94 42.26 17.84 -2.43
N GLY A 95 42.28 16.52 -2.35
CA GLY A 95 41.12 15.64 -2.28
C GLY A 95 40.28 15.81 -1.02
N ARG A 96 39.18 16.52 -1.17
CA ARG A 96 37.96 16.31 -0.39
C ARG A 96 36.94 15.88 -1.41
N GLN A 97 36.39 14.66 -1.30
CA GLN A 97 35.24 14.24 -2.09
C GLN A 97 34.09 15.19 -1.78
N THR A 98 34.07 16.32 -2.47
CA THR A 98 32.89 17.14 -2.66
C THR A 98 31.98 16.25 -3.48
N THR A 99 30.97 15.71 -2.81
CA THR A 99 29.79 15.13 -3.44
C THR A 99 29.18 16.21 -4.32
N THR A 100 29.67 16.34 -5.55
CA THR A 100 29.00 17.10 -6.60
C THR A 100 27.57 16.60 -6.65
N GLY A 101 26.62 17.54 -6.67
CA GLY A 101 25.19 17.30 -6.54
C GLY A 101 24.61 16.49 -7.69
N ARG A 102 24.99 15.22 -7.80
CA ARG A 102 24.21 14.21 -8.50
C ARG A 102 22.88 14.15 -7.78
N GLN A 103 21.89 14.77 -8.42
CA GLN A 103 20.47 14.47 -8.36
C GLN A 103 20.31 13.06 -7.79
N ARG A 104 20.05 12.96 -6.47
CA ARG A 104 19.91 11.65 -5.84
C ARG A 104 18.71 11.01 -6.51
N SER A 105 18.94 9.94 -7.28
CA SER A 105 17.89 9.13 -7.86
C SER A 105 16.83 8.82 -6.79
N PRO A 106 15.56 8.63 -7.18
CA PRO A 106 14.50 8.18 -6.27
C PRO A 106 15.07 7.10 -5.34
N PRO A 107 14.83 7.19 -4.02
CA PRO A 107 15.76 6.66 -3.04
C PRO A 107 16.05 5.17 -3.24
N PHE A 108 17.33 4.83 -3.07
CA PHE A 108 17.82 3.51 -2.67
C PHE A 108 17.35 2.33 -3.53
N GLY A 109 17.22 2.47 -4.85
CA GLY A 109 16.98 1.32 -5.76
C GLY A 109 15.52 1.07 -6.13
N LEU A 110 14.61 2.01 -5.88
CA LEU A 110 13.21 1.94 -6.34
C LEU A 110 13.11 1.84 -7.87
N LEU A 111 13.94 2.59 -8.62
CA LEU A 111 13.95 2.56 -10.08
C LEU A 111 14.26 1.17 -10.64
N PRO A 112 15.42 0.54 -10.30
CA PRO A 112 15.68 -0.85 -10.66
C PRO A 112 14.57 -1.82 -10.23
N TRP A 113 13.97 -1.60 -9.07
CA TRP A 113 12.88 -2.44 -8.56
C TRP A 113 11.62 -2.37 -9.42
N LEU A 114 11.32 -1.20 -10.00
CA LEU A 114 10.24 -1.01 -10.97
C LEU A 114 10.61 -1.47 -12.39
N GLY A 115 11.83 -2.00 -12.58
CA GLY A 115 12.35 -2.39 -13.89
C GLY A 115 12.86 -1.22 -14.73
N ASP A 116 13.03 -0.03 -14.14
CA ASP A 116 13.45 1.17 -14.84
C ASP A 116 14.95 1.41 -14.73
N ALA A 117 15.53 1.86 -15.84
CA ALA A 117 16.89 2.39 -15.84
C ALA A 117 16.95 3.74 -15.08
N PRO A 118 18.07 4.08 -14.42
CA PRO A 118 18.21 5.34 -13.70
C PRO A 118 17.98 6.60 -14.56
N ASP A 119 18.19 6.48 -15.87
CA ASP A 119 18.04 7.50 -16.91
C ASP A 119 16.73 7.36 -17.70
N ASN A 120 15.76 6.58 -17.20
CA ASN A 120 14.47 6.43 -17.87
C ASN A 120 13.81 7.83 -18.05
N PRO A 121 13.50 8.25 -19.30
CA PRO A 121 12.95 9.57 -19.60
C PRO A 121 11.57 9.82 -18.99
N SER A 122 10.86 8.78 -18.55
CA SER A 122 9.57 8.91 -17.90
C SER A 122 9.67 9.37 -16.43
N TRP A 123 10.87 9.65 -15.92
CA TRP A 123 11.11 10.02 -14.53
C TRP A 123 11.60 11.45 -14.40
N HIS A 124 10.79 12.25 -13.72
CA HIS A 124 11.03 13.68 -13.54
C HIS A 124 11.20 13.97 -12.06
N SER A 125 12.36 14.49 -11.68
CA SER A 125 12.55 15.04 -10.34
C SER A 125 12.35 16.53 -10.35
N PHE A 126 11.55 17.05 -9.44
CA PHE A 126 11.30 18.48 -9.36
C PHE A 126 11.61 19.02 -7.96
N HIS A 127 12.14 20.24 -7.93
CA HIS A 127 12.50 20.95 -6.72
C HIS A 127 11.77 22.29 -6.70
N LEU A 128 10.86 22.49 -5.74
CA LEU A 128 10.21 23.79 -5.56
C LEU A 128 11.14 24.73 -4.78
N CYS A 129 11.28 25.94 -5.30
CA CYS A 129 11.86 27.04 -4.57
C CYS A 129 10.82 27.66 -3.63
N ALA A 130 11.14 27.70 -2.34
CA ALA A 130 10.30 28.27 -1.29
C ALA A 130 10.69 29.69 -0.88
N SER A 131 11.55 30.37 -1.66
CA SER A 131 11.92 31.77 -1.42
C SER A 131 10.69 32.69 -1.54
N PRO A 132 10.57 33.76 -0.73
CA PRO A 132 9.45 34.71 -0.83
C PRO A 132 9.25 35.31 -2.23
N ASN A 133 10.32 35.44 -3.01
CA ASN A 133 10.29 35.99 -4.37
C ASN A 133 10.26 34.91 -5.46
N ALA A 134 10.13 33.63 -5.09
CA ALA A 134 10.05 32.56 -6.05
C ALA A 134 8.77 32.68 -6.90
N PRO A 135 8.80 32.32 -8.20
CA PRO A 135 7.58 32.19 -8.99
C PRO A 135 6.58 31.24 -8.31
N SER A 136 5.29 31.35 -8.64
CA SER A 136 4.31 30.39 -8.11
C SER A 136 4.65 28.95 -8.54
N ALA A 137 4.27 27.94 -7.74
CA ALA A 137 4.57 26.54 -8.03
C ALA A 137 4.21 26.11 -9.47
N PRO A 138 3.03 26.47 -10.05
CA PRO A 138 2.74 26.17 -11.45
C PRO A 138 3.75 26.78 -12.43
N LYS A 139 4.16 28.04 -12.21
CA LYS A 139 5.15 28.71 -13.07
C LYS A 139 6.53 28.06 -12.98
N GLN A 140 6.93 27.61 -11.79
CA GLN A 140 8.20 26.88 -11.63
C GLN A 140 8.14 25.50 -12.32
N MET A 141 6.98 24.84 -12.33
CA MET A 141 6.79 23.51 -12.92
C MET A 141 6.65 23.52 -14.45
N GLN A 142 6.10 24.59 -15.03
CA GLN A 142 5.78 24.69 -16.46
C GLN A 142 6.93 24.30 -17.41
N PRO A 143 8.21 24.69 -17.17
CA PRO A 143 9.31 24.31 -18.06
C PRO A 143 9.63 22.82 -18.05
N VAL A 144 9.29 22.12 -16.95
CA VAL A 144 9.57 20.70 -16.76
C VAL A 144 8.38 19.85 -17.18
N LEU A 145 7.17 20.23 -16.77
CA LEU A 145 5.93 19.49 -17.02
C LEU A 145 5.26 19.91 -18.34
N ASN A 146 5.94 19.74 -19.48
CA ASN A 146 5.53 20.28 -20.77
C ASN A 146 4.73 19.31 -21.67
N TRP A 147 4.33 18.14 -21.16
CA TRP A 147 3.65 17.08 -21.93
C TRP A 147 2.12 17.07 -21.81
N GLY A 148 1.51 18.06 -21.13
CA GLY A 148 0.06 18.22 -21.04
C GLY A 148 -0.59 18.65 -22.38
N PRO A 149 -1.90 18.44 -22.58
CA PRO A 149 -2.87 17.86 -21.66
C PRO A 149 -2.73 16.33 -21.50
N ILE A 150 -3.18 15.80 -20.36
CA ILE A 150 -3.15 14.36 -20.04
C ILE A 150 -4.55 13.83 -19.66
N ASP A 151 -4.72 12.51 -19.62
CA ASP A 151 -6.00 11.89 -19.27
C ASP A 151 -6.17 11.78 -17.76
N ILE A 152 -5.17 11.25 -17.06
CA ILE A 152 -5.24 10.98 -15.62
C ILE A 152 -4.00 11.54 -14.90
N LEU A 153 -4.22 12.32 -13.85
CA LEU A 153 -3.20 12.66 -12.86
C LEU A 153 -3.50 11.95 -11.54
N ILE A 154 -2.57 11.10 -11.08
CA ILE A 154 -2.67 10.39 -9.79
C ILE A 154 -1.76 11.08 -8.77
N CYS A 155 -2.35 11.74 -7.76
CA CYS A 155 -1.62 12.31 -6.62
C CYS A 155 -1.45 11.27 -5.51
N ILE A 156 -0.21 11.02 -5.09
CA ILE A 156 0.11 10.11 -3.99
C ILE A 156 -0.03 10.83 -2.65
N SER A 157 -1.05 10.46 -1.87
CA SER A 157 -1.28 10.97 -0.51
C SER A 157 -1.30 12.50 -0.38
N PRO A 158 -2.08 13.22 -1.22
CA PRO A 158 -2.10 14.68 -1.23
C PRO A 158 -2.63 15.29 0.07
N GLU A 159 -3.23 14.50 0.98
CA GLU A 159 -3.56 14.98 2.33
C GLU A 159 -2.33 15.34 3.18
N LEU A 160 -1.13 14.92 2.75
CA LEU A 160 0.14 15.27 3.37
C LEU A 160 0.80 16.47 2.68
N ASP A 161 0.29 16.87 1.51
CA ASP A 161 0.75 18.00 0.73
C ASP A 161 0.24 19.30 1.36
N LYS A 162 1.11 19.98 2.10
CA LYS A 162 0.78 21.26 2.74
C LYS A 162 0.75 22.42 1.75
N ASP A 163 1.46 22.28 0.63
CA ASP A 163 1.75 23.36 -0.30
C ASP A 163 0.89 23.27 -1.57
N THR A 164 -0.01 22.29 -1.65
CA THR A 164 -0.89 22.02 -2.80
C THR A 164 -0.10 21.86 -4.10
N VAL A 165 1.09 21.27 -3.98
CA VAL A 165 2.00 20.97 -5.07
C VAL A 165 1.33 20.10 -6.13
N CYS A 166 0.53 19.10 -5.75
CA CYS A 166 -0.17 18.30 -6.77
C CYS A 166 -1.25 19.11 -7.52
N HIS A 167 -1.91 20.09 -6.88
CA HIS A 167 -2.80 21.03 -7.58
C HIS A 167 -2.02 21.91 -8.56
N ALA A 168 -0.81 22.32 -8.20
CA ALA A 168 0.03 23.08 -9.13
C ALA A 168 0.37 22.24 -10.37
N ALA A 169 0.77 20.98 -10.17
CA ALA A 169 1.01 20.05 -11.28
C ALA A 169 -0.26 19.83 -12.12
N ALA A 170 -1.42 19.68 -11.50
CA ALA A 170 -2.69 19.53 -12.19
C ALA A 170 -3.05 20.74 -13.07
N ARG A 171 -2.79 21.97 -12.61
CA ARG A 171 -3.01 23.18 -13.42
C ARG A 171 -2.11 23.23 -14.66
N VAL A 172 -0.87 22.76 -14.53
CA VAL A 172 0.11 22.74 -15.64
C VAL A 172 -0.24 21.63 -16.63
N LEU A 173 -0.48 20.42 -16.14
CA LEU A 173 -0.71 19.23 -16.94
C LEU A 173 -2.13 19.13 -17.50
N ARG A 174 -3.09 19.90 -16.95
CA ARG A 174 -4.50 19.95 -17.38
C ARG A 174 -5.11 18.55 -17.57
N PRO A 175 -5.17 17.72 -16.51
CA PRO A 175 -5.70 16.37 -16.61
C PRO A 175 -7.22 16.40 -16.85
N SER A 176 -7.72 15.41 -17.59
CA SER A 176 -9.18 15.17 -17.68
C SER A 176 -9.73 14.65 -16.34
N LEU A 177 -8.96 13.81 -15.64
CA LEU A 177 -9.31 13.23 -14.35
C LEU A 177 -8.18 13.44 -13.33
N LEU A 178 -8.52 13.97 -12.15
CA LEU A 178 -7.64 14.03 -10.99
C LEU A 178 -8.00 12.93 -10.00
N VAL A 179 -7.03 12.08 -9.64
CA VAL A 179 -7.21 11.01 -8.66
C VAL A 179 -6.32 11.28 -7.44
N ALA A 180 -6.92 11.36 -6.26
CA ALA A 180 -6.19 11.49 -5.00
C ALA A 180 -6.17 10.17 -4.23
N LEU A 181 -4.98 9.60 -4.06
CA LEU A 181 -4.80 8.38 -3.27
C LEU A 181 -4.71 8.71 -1.78
N VAL A 182 -5.82 8.51 -1.06
CA VAL A 182 -5.91 8.88 0.36
C VAL A 182 -5.37 7.77 1.24
N HIS A 183 -4.30 8.08 1.98
CA HIS A 183 -3.65 7.17 2.92
C HIS A 183 -4.05 7.46 4.38
N ARG A 184 -4.35 8.73 4.72
CA ARG A 184 -4.81 9.20 6.06
C ARG A 184 -6.09 10.01 5.99
N ALA A 185 -7.18 9.43 6.47
CA ALA A 185 -8.47 10.09 6.57
C ALA A 185 -8.48 11.24 7.60
N ASP A 186 -7.65 11.16 8.65
CA ASP A 186 -7.62 12.18 9.71
C ASP A 186 -7.09 13.54 9.26
N LEU A 187 -6.40 13.60 8.12
CA LEU A 187 -5.88 14.83 7.52
C LEU A 187 -6.81 15.42 6.45
N ILE A 188 -7.84 14.69 6.05
CA ILE A 188 -8.86 15.17 5.12
C ILE A 188 -9.99 15.84 5.92
N GLY A 189 -10.42 17.02 5.49
CA GLY A 189 -11.57 17.75 6.04
C GLY A 189 -12.13 18.74 5.03
N LYS A 190 -13.31 19.31 5.32
CA LYS A 190 -14.02 20.22 4.39
C LYS A 190 -13.20 21.44 3.96
N GLY A 191 -12.30 21.92 4.82
CA GLY A 191 -11.40 23.04 4.51
C GLY A 191 -10.06 22.62 3.90
N SER A 192 -9.89 21.35 3.54
CA SER A 192 -8.66 20.92 2.86
C SER A 192 -8.56 21.65 1.54
N ARG A 193 -7.47 22.40 1.35
CA ARG A 193 -7.21 23.19 0.14
C ARG A 193 -7.24 22.32 -1.12
N PHE A 194 -6.95 21.03 -0.98
CA PHE A 194 -7.00 20.07 -2.07
C PHE A 194 -8.43 19.72 -2.52
N LEU A 195 -9.43 19.90 -1.65
CA LEU A 195 -10.84 19.64 -1.99
C LEU A 195 -11.57 20.90 -2.47
N THR A 196 -11.03 22.08 -2.14
CA THR A 196 -11.60 23.36 -2.56
C THR A 196 -11.09 23.70 -3.97
N ASP A 197 -12.01 23.78 -4.94
CA ASP A 197 -11.72 24.19 -6.32
C ASP A 197 -10.64 23.32 -7.02
N PRO A 198 -10.90 22.00 -7.18
CA PRO A 198 -9.97 21.14 -7.89
C PRO A 198 -9.92 21.56 -9.38
N PRO A 199 -8.72 21.61 -10.00
CA PRO A 199 -8.54 22.09 -11.38
C PRO A 199 -9.06 21.13 -12.46
N ALA A 200 -9.59 19.99 -12.06
CA ALA A 200 -10.21 18.96 -12.87
C ALA A 200 -11.18 18.15 -12.00
N PRO A 201 -12.12 17.37 -12.59
CA PRO A 201 -12.94 16.41 -11.84
C PRO A 201 -12.09 15.54 -10.90
N LEU A 202 -12.42 15.59 -9.61
CA LEU A 202 -11.64 14.95 -8.55
C LEU A 202 -12.30 13.66 -8.06
N HIS A 203 -11.56 12.56 -8.09
CA HIS A 203 -11.92 11.30 -7.46
C HIS A 203 -11.04 11.00 -6.25
N LEU A 204 -11.67 10.74 -5.10
CA LEU A 204 -10.98 10.31 -3.89
C LEU A 204 -10.94 8.78 -3.85
N LEU A 205 -9.73 8.22 -3.89
CA LEU A 205 -9.49 6.78 -3.83
C LEU A 205 -8.69 6.44 -2.57
N ALA A 206 -9.38 5.96 -1.54
CA ALA A 206 -8.72 5.54 -0.32
C ALA A 206 -7.98 4.21 -0.49
N LEU A 207 -6.85 4.05 0.19
CA LEU A 207 -6.08 2.81 0.12
C LEU A 207 -6.70 1.66 0.94
N GLY A 208 -7.78 1.90 1.68
CA GLY A 208 -8.48 0.86 2.43
C GLY A 208 -9.95 1.22 2.73
N PRO A 209 -10.80 0.22 3.00
CA PRO A 209 -12.23 0.41 3.20
C PRO A 209 -12.54 1.29 4.42
N HIS A 210 -11.86 1.07 5.56
CA HIS A 210 -12.03 1.89 6.77
C HIS A 210 -11.58 3.34 6.57
N VAL A 211 -10.51 3.54 5.78
CA VAL A 211 -10.06 4.89 5.40
C VAL A 211 -11.13 5.58 4.57
N ALA A 212 -11.69 4.91 3.55
CA ALA A 212 -12.79 5.47 2.75
C ALA A 212 -14.01 5.83 3.62
N ASN A 213 -14.45 4.93 4.51
CA ASN A 213 -15.58 5.17 5.40
C ASN A 213 -15.34 6.40 6.27
N THR A 214 -14.14 6.53 6.84
CA THR A 214 -13.78 7.69 7.67
C THR A 214 -13.72 8.99 6.84
N VAL A 215 -13.18 8.96 5.62
CA VAL A 215 -13.18 10.14 4.73
C VAL A 215 -14.62 10.56 4.40
N ARG A 216 -15.50 9.62 4.03
CA ARG A 216 -16.92 9.92 3.76
C ARG A 216 -17.61 10.57 4.94
N ALA A 217 -17.41 10.03 6.15
CA ALA A 217 -17.96 10.59 7.37
C ALA A 217 -17.48 12.04 7.60
N ARG A 218 -16.18 12.29 7.44
CA ARG A 218 -15.57 13.63 7.63
C ARG A 218 -15.98 14.65 6.58
N LEU A 219 -16.27 14.20 5.36
CA LEU A 219 -16.76 15.04 4.28
C LEU A 219 -18.30 15.09 4.25
N HIS A 220 -19.00 14.42 5.17
CA HIS A 220 -20.46 14.33 5.20
C HIS A 220 -21.03 13.89 3.84
N ASN A 221 -20.36 12.93 3.19
CA ASN A 221 -20.71 12.43 1.86
C ASN A 221 -20.73 13.51 0.74
N SER A 222 -20.05 14.65 0.92
CA SER A 222 -20.00 15.70 -0.11
C SER A 222 -19.15 15.34 -1.33
N PHE A 223 -18.33 14.28 -1.23
CA PHE A 223 -17.52 13.76 -2.32
C PHE A 223 -17.71 12.24 -2.45
N PRO A 224 -17.73 11.70 -3.68
CA PRO A 224 -17.63 10.26 -3.88
C PRO A 224 -16.24 9.78 -3.44
N VAL A 225 -16.22 8.85 -2.48
CA VAL A 225 -14.98 8.21 -2.02
C VAL A 225 -15.09 6.72 -2.27
N ARG A 226 -14.18 6.19 -3.09
CA ARG A 226 -14.03 4.75 -3.31
C ARG A 226 -12.78 4.26 -2.59
N TRP A 227 -12.56 2.95 -2.60
CA TRP A 227 -11.32 2.38 -2.10
C TRP A 227 -10.78 1.33 -3.05
N ALA A 228 -9.48 1.37 -3.25
CA ALA A 228 -8.71 0.32 -3.90
C ALA A 228 -7.26 0.47 -3.45
N PRO A 229 -6.65 -0.53 -2.80
CA PRO A 229 -5.22 -0.50 -2.54
C PRO A 229 -4.46 -0.74 -3.85
N LEU A 230 -3.69 0.25 -4.30
CA LEU A 230 -2.75 0.07 -5.41
C LEU A 230 -1.48 -0.55 -4.83
N VAL A 231 -1.16 -1.78 -5.22
CA VAL A 231 -0.05 -2.55 -4.63
C VAL A 231 0.78 -3.22 -5.70
N ALA A 232 2.07 -2.91 -5.71
CA ALA A 232 2.99 -3.46 -6.69
C ALA A 232 3.47 -4.87 -6.31
N ALA A 233 3.67 -5.70 -7.32
CA ALA A 233 4.30 -7.02 -7.16
C ALA A 233 5.77 -6.89 -6.74
N PHE A 234 6.18 -7.61 -5.70
CA PHE A 234 7.60 -7.90 -5.51
C PHE A 234 8.00 -9.14 -6.31
N ASN A 235 9.02 -8.98 -7.17
CA ASN A 235 9.65 -10.07 -7.89
C ASN A 235 10.96 -10.45 -7.16
N PRO A 236 11.01 -11.56 -6.42
CA PRO A 236 12.19 -11.96 -5.66
C PRO A 236 13.32 -12.40 -6.60
N ILE A 237 14.57 -12.26 -6.14
CA ILE A 237 15.76 -12.76 -6.87
C ILE A 237 15.68 -14.28 -7.06
N SER A 238 15.16 -14.98 -6.05
CA SER A 238 14.92 -16.41 -6.10
C SER A 238 13.56 -16.72 -5.48
N PRO A 239 12.68 -17.47 -6.17
CA PRO A 239 11.41 -17.88 -5.61
C PRO A 239 11.59 -18.67 -4.30
N CYS A 240 10.77 -18.35 -3.31
CA CYS A 240 10.75 -19.05 -2.03
C CYS A 240 9.61 -20.07 -2.05
N ASN A 241 9.97 -21.36 -2.20
CA ASN A 241 9.02 -22.45 -2.41
C ASN A 241 9.04 -23.52 -1.29
N SER A 242 9.90 -23.39 -0.29
CA SER A 242 10.00 -24.31 0.86
C SER A 242 10.35 -23.55 2.14
N ARG A 243 10.20 -24.17 3.32
CA ARG A 243 10.60 -23.50 4.59
C ARG A 243 12.07 -23.10 4.64
N GLU A 244 12.93 -23.70 3.82
CA GLU A 244 14.38 -23.48 3.81
C GLU A 244 14.79 -22.08 3.36
N CYS A 245 13.92 -21.32 2.69
CA CYS A 245 14.16 -19.90 2.37
C CYS A 245 13.63 -18.94 3.45
N LEU A 246 12.85 -19.43 4.43
CA LEU A 246 12.23 -18.60 5.47
C LEU A 246 13.19 -18.37 6.65
N ARG A 247 13.17 -17.15 7.20
CA ARG A 247 14.15 -16.61 8.17
C ARG A 247 13.43 -15.89 9.32
N GLY A 248 12.51 -16.59 9.98
CA GLY A 248 11.77 -16.06 11.13
C GLY A 248 10.64 -15.12 10.73
N PHE A 249 10.28 -14.19 11.60
CA PHE A 249 9.18 -13.24 11.43
C PHE A 249 9.71 -11.82 11.21
N ALA A 250 8.94 -10.99 10.52
CA ALA A 250 9.33 -9.62 10.20
C ALA A 250 8.39 -8.58 10.82
N ILE A 251 8.96 -7.53 11.41
CA ILE A 251 8.24 -6.31 11.79
C ILE A 251 8.81 -5.19 10.92
N GLN A 252 7.95 -4.44 10.25
CA GLN A 252 8.37 -3.30 9.45
C GLN A 252 7.67 -2.01 9.86
N GLY A 253 8.40 -0.92 9.78
CA GLY A 253 7.83 0.42 9.86
C GLY A 253 8.81 1.45 10.41
N THR A 254 8.28 2.64 10.67
CA THR A 254 9.05 3.68 11.35
C THR A 254 9.03 3.41 12.85
N LEU A 255 10.21 3.29 13.48
CA LEU A 255 10.38 3.08 14.92
C LEU A 255 10.41 4.40 15.71
N ARG A 256 9.73 5.43 15.23
CA ARG A 256 9.71 6.72 15.92
C ARG A 256 8.82 6.61 17.15
N ARG A 257 9.25 7.31 18.21
CA ARG A 257 8.36 7.69 19.30
C ARG A 257 7.39 8.75 18.78
N TRP A 258 6.12 8.61 19.09
CA TRP A 258 5.12 9.67 19.01
C TRP A 258 4.90 10.22 20.41
N SER A 259 4.59 11.51 20.49
CA SER A 259 4.20 12.18 21.72
C SER A 259 3.04 13.11 21.41
N SER A 260 2.07 13.17 22.33
CA SER A 260 0.90 14.03 22.29
C SER A 260 0.53 14.43 23.71
N SER A 261 -0.38 15.39 23.87
CA SER A 261 -0.95 15.72 25.18
C SER A 261 -1.66 14.53 25.85
N LYS A 262 -2.06 13.51 25.09
CA LYS A 262 -2.77 12.32 25.56
C LYS A 262 -1.85 11.11 25.80
N GLY A 263 -0.54 11.28 25.67
CA GLY A 263 0.44 10.22 25.90
C GLY A 263 1.55 10.18 24.85
N SER A 264 2.49 9.27 25.07
CA SER A 264 3.61 9.01 24.16
C SER A 264 3.82 7.51 24.04
N GLY A 265 4.44 7.08 22.95
CA GLY A 265 4.72 5.67 22.70
C GLY A 265 5.48 5.47 21.40
N LEU A 266 5.75 4.24 21.03
CA LEU A 266 6.30 3.92 19.71
C LEU A 266 5.16 3.74 18.71
N ILE A 267 5.41 4.11 17.43
CA ILE A 267 4.47 3.80 16.34
C ILE A 267 4.30 2.28 16.18
N ARG A 268 5.32 1.50 16.56
CA ARG A 268 5.27 0.05 16.69
C ARG A 268 5.42 -0.35 18.14
N ASN A 269 4.46 -1.09 18.69
CA ASN A 269 4.49 -1.49 20.09
C ASN A 269 5.13 -2.86 20.26
N PHE A 270 6.28 -2.91 20.94
CA PHE A 270 7.01 -4.14 21.25
C PHE A 270 6.87 -4.59 22.71
N SER A 271 6.17 -3.81 23.55
CA SER A 271 6.12 -4.04 25.01
C SER A 271 5.57 -5.42 25.37
N GLY A 272 4.55 -5.89 24.65
CA GLY A 272 4.00 -7.24 24.82
C GLY A 272 4.88 -8.33 24.22
N LEU A 273 5.72 -8.03 23.22
CA LEU A 273 6.44 -9.01 22.42
C LEU A 273 7.68 -9.57 23.12
N TRP A 274 8.50 -8.72 23.74
CA TRP A 274 9.74 -9.16 24.39
C TRP A 274 9.52 -10.12 25.56
N PRO A 275 8.58 -9.85 26.51
CA PRO A 275 8.29 -10.79 27.59
C PRO A 275 7.81 -12.16 27.09
N GLN A 276 7.08 -12.20 25.98
CA GLN A 276 6.63 -13.44 25.36
C GLN A 276 7.81 -14.24 24.77
N LEU A 277 8.77 -13.58 24.11
CA LEU A 277 9.97 -14.24 23.57
C LEU A 277 10.99 -14.67 24.63
N LEU A 278 10.85 -14.23 25.88
CA LEU A 278 11.67 -14.73 26.97
C LEU A 278 11.15 -16.07 27.53
N GLN A 279 9.94 -16.50 27.15
CA GLN A 279 9.36 -17.74 27.62
C GLN A 279 10.04 -18.97 26.98
N PRO A 280 10.21 -20.10 27.70
CA PRO A 280 10.94 -21.28 27.20
C PRO A 280 10.47 -21.83 25.85
N GLY A 281 9.17 -21.75 25.55
CA GLY A 281 8.58 -22.25 24.29
C GLY A 281 8.89 -21.41 23.04
N SER A 282 9.62 -20.31 23.16
CA SER A 282 9.87 -19.37 22.05
C SER A 282 11.27 -19.48 21.43
N ALA A 283 12.08 -20.45 21.85
CA ALA A 283 13.50 -20.55 21.48
C ALA A 283 13.74 -20.60 19.95
N ALA A 284 12.82 -21.19 19.18
CA ALA A 284 12.91 -21.30 17.73
C ALA A 284 12.52 -20.00 16.97
N ILE A 285 12.02 -18.98 17.66
CA ILE A 285 11.46 -17.77 17.04
C ILE A 285 12.57 -16.73 16.87
N ASN A 286 12.87 -16.41 15.61
CA ASN A 286 13.73 -15.31 15.21
C ASN A 286 12.90 -14.13 14.70
N LEU A 287 13.34 -12.91 15.01
CA LEU A 287 12.71 -11.69 14.54
C LEU A 287 13.67 -10.82 13.75
N THR A 288 13.14 -10.25 12.68
CA THR A 288 13.79 -9.20 11.91
C THR A 288 12.96 -7.94 11.99
N VAL A 289 13.56 -6.85 12.47
CA VAL A 289 12.92 -5.52 12.52
C VAL A 289 13.53 -4.63 11.43
N LEU A 290 12.67 -4.11 10.56
CA LEU A 290 13.08 -3.28 9.42
C LEU A 290 12.46 -1.89 9.49
N GLY A 291 13.27 -0.88 9.15
CA GLY A 291 12.78 0.45 8.83
C GLY A 291 13.50 1.57 9.57
N LYS A 292 12.96 2.78 9.45
CA LYS A 292 13.63 3.99 9.94
C LYS A 292 13.53 4.11 11.46
N GLY A 293 14.68 4.17 12.13
CA GLY A 293 14.80 4.40 13.57
C GLY A 293 16.17 3.95 14.08
N GLN A 294 16.29 3.77 15.40
CA GLN A 294 17.52 3.31 16.03
C GLN A 294 17.30 2.01 16.78
N ARG A 295 18.29 1.11 16.75
CA ARG A 295 18.19 -0.20 17.44
C ARG A 295 17.87 -0.03 18.93
N ARG A 296 18.47 0.96 19.58
CA ARG A 296 18.27 1.23 21.02
C ARG A 296 16.82 1.52 21.37
N ASP A 297 16.04 2.07 20.45
CA ASP A 297 14.63 2.41 20.66
C ASP A 297 13.75 1.15 20.75
N LEU A 298 14.28 -0.01 20.35
CA LEU A 298 13.58 -1.29 20.45
C LEU A 298 13.64 -1.90 21.85
N GLU A 299 14.57 -1.44 22.70
CA GLU A 299 14.70 -1.93 24.09
C GLU A 299 14.78 -3.47 24.17
N ILE A 300 15.50 -4.09 23.21
CA ILE A 300 15.65 -5.54 23.11
C ILE A 300 16.40 -6.05 24.36
N PRO A 301 15.81 -6.97 25.15
CA PRO A 301 16.51 -7.62 26.26
C PRO A 301 17.81 -8.28 25.81
N ALA A 302 18.86 -8.23 26.65
CA ALA A 302 20.18 -8.74 26.30
C ALA A 302 20.17 -10.22 25.86
N SER A 303 19.36 -11.05 26.51
CA SER A 303 19.17 -12.46 26.18
C SER A 303 18.49 -12.71 24.83
N LEU A 304 17.85 -11.70 24.23
CA LEU A 304 17.22 -11.77 22.90
C LEU A 304 18.11 -11.24 21.77
N ASN A 305 19.28 -10.67 22.07
CA ASN A 305 20.11 -10.00 21.06
C ASN A 305 20.47 -10.89 19.86
N HIS A 306 20.74 -12.17 20.09
CA HIS A 306 21.09 -13.13 19.04
C HIS A 306 19.89 -13.57 18.17
N ARG A 307 18.66 -13.37 18.65
CA ARG A 307 17.40 -13.71 17.93
C ARG A 307 16.77 -12.53 17.21
N VAL A 308 17.21 -11.30 17.47
CA VAL A 308 16.62 -10.08 16.90
C VAL A 308 17.61 -9.34 16.02
N LYS A 309 17.39 -9.42 14.71
CA LYS A 309 18.10 -8.61 13.71
C LYS A 309 17.40 -7.28 13.50
N PHE A 310 18.17 -6.20 13.38
CA PHE A 310 17.64 -4.86 13.09
C PHE A 310 18.33 -4.30 11.85
N PHE A 311 17.52 -3.84 10.90
CA PHE A 311 18.00 -3.20 9.68
C PHE A 311 17.36 -1.83 9.50
N SER A 312 18.19 -0.80 9.35
CA SER A 312 17.78 0.57 9.09
C SER A 312 18.36 1.04 7.76
N GLY A 313 17.51 1.58 6.88
CA GLY A 313 17.95 2.14 5.60
C GLY A 313 18.50 1.12 4.61
N LEU A 314 17.96 -0.09 4.56
CA LEU A 314 18.31 -1.04 3.50
C LEU A 314 17.97 -0.47 2.12
N PRO A 315 18.74 -0.85 1.08
CA PRO A 315 18.29 -0.71 -0.30
C PRO A 315 16.89 -1.30 -0.49
N TYR A 316 16.09 -0.67 -1.34
CA TYR A 316 14.70 -1.01 -1.59
C TYR A 316 14.52 -2.48 -2.00
N PRO A 317 15.33 -3.06 -2.91
CA PRO A 317 15.25 -4.50 -3.21
C PRO A 317 15.55 -5.38 -1.99
N ASP A 318 16.60 -5.06 -1.23
CA ASP A 318 17.02 -5.84 -0.05
C ASP A 318 15.98 -5.79 1.07
N PHE A 319 15.33 -4.64 1.25
CA PHE A 319 14.22 -4.47 2.19
C PHE A 319 13.09 -5.44 1.88
N TRP A 320 12.65 -5.50 0.62
CA TRP A 320 11.57 -6.38 0.19
C TRP A 320 11.97 -7.86 0.20
N GLN A 321 13.20 -8.18 -0.22
CA GLN A 321 13.73 -9.55 -0.15
C GLN A 321 13.78 -10.06 1.30
N THR A 322 14.15 -9.20 2.25
CA THR A 322 14.18 -9.56 3.67
C THR A 322 12.78 -9.87 4.20
N ILE A 323 11.76 -9.08 3.81
CA ILE A 323 10.37 -9.36 4.17
C ILE A 323 9.90 -10.66 3.49
N TYR A 324 10.16 -10.81 2.20
CA TYR A 324 9.76 -11.99 1.40
C TYR A 324 10.27 -13.30 2.01
N ASN A 325 11.48 -13.28 2.59
CA ASN A 325 12.08 -14.43 3.27
C ASN A 325 11.58 -14.61 4.72
N SER A 326 10.46 -14.03 5.14
CA SER A 326 9.87 -14.27 6.46
C SER A 326 8.65 -15.20 6.41
N TYR A 327 8.39 -15.91 7.51
CA TYR A 327 7.18 -16.73 7.69
C TYR A 327 5.93 -15.87 7.63
N ALA A 328 5.94 -14.78 8.41
CA ALA A 328 4.86 -13.83 8.46
C ALA A 328 5.35 -12.44 8.91
N LEU A 329 4.57 -11.44 8.55
CA LEU A 329 4.67 -10.10 9.09
C LEU A 329 3.94 -10.00 10.43
N VAL A 330 4.50 -9.24 11.37
CA VAL A 330 3.89 -8.94 12.67
C VAL A 330 3.51 -7.45 12.66
N PRO A 331 2.20 -7.11 12.69
CA PRO A 331 1.75 -5.73 12.59
C PRO A 331 2.30 -4.80 13.67
N ALA A 332 2.34 -5.28 14.92
CA ALA A 332 2.82 -4.55 16.10
C ALA A 332 2.28 -3.10 16.16
N PHE A 333 0.99 -2.89 15.94
CA PHE A 333 0.41 -1.54 15.88
C PHE A 333 0.54 -0.85 17.24
N GLY A 334 1.22 0.29 17.27
CA GLY A 334 1.38 1.08 18.49
C GLY A 334 0.25 2.07 18.76
N ASN A 335 -0.72 2.17 17.86
CA ASN A 335 -1.93 2.95 18.05
C ASN A 335 -3.08 2.47 17.15
N ASN A 336 -4.31 2.86 17.50
CA ASN A 336 -5.52 2.48 16.77
C ASN A 336 -5.77 3.28 15.48
N GLN A 337 -4.87 4.20 15.09
CA GLN A 337 -5.06 4.95 13.84
C GLN A 337 -5.04 4.00 12.63
N TYR A 338 -4.25 2.94 12.68
CA TYR A 338 -4.20 1.91 11.64
C TYR A 338 -5.49 1.09 11.50
N LEU A 339 -6.37 1.17 12.50
CA LEU A 339 -7.67 0.50 12.52
C LEU A 339 -8.83 1.45 12.26
N LYS A 340 -8.57 2.77 12.24
CA LYS A 340 -9.60 3.80 12.14
C LYS A 340 -9.41 4.74 10.96
N THR A 341 -8.26 5.40 10.88
CA THR A 341 -8.08 6.57 10.00
C THR A 341 -6.98 6.39 8.96
N ARG A 342 -6.16 5.33 9.03
CA ARG A 342 -4.97 5.17 8.21
C ARG A 342 -4.77 3.74 7.74
N ILE A 343 -4.25 3.55 6.53
CA ILE A 343 -3.73 2.25 6.09
C ILE A 343 -2.34 1.99 6.67
N SER A 344 -2.10 0.76 7.13
CA SER A 344 -0.79 0.34 7.61
C SER A 344 0.16 0.00 6.46
N SER A 345 1.40 0.47 6.53
CA SER A 345 2.47 0.02 5.64
C SER A 345 2.67 -1.50 5.73
N THR A 346 2.44 -2.13 6.90
CA THR A 346 2.55 -3.58 7.06
C THR A 346 1.54 -4.33 6.19
N VAL A 347 0.33 -3.78 6.02
CA VAL A 347 -0.70 -4.33 5.14
C VAL A 347 -0.25 -4.26 3.68
N LEU A 348 0.26 -3.10 3.25
CA LEU A 348 0.81 -2.93 1.90
C LEU A 348 2.00 -3.87 1.67
N ALA A 349 2.91 -4.01 2.64
CA ALA A 349 4.04 -4.91 2.54
C ALA A 349 3.65 -6.38 2.45
N SER A 350 2.62 -6.79 3.19
CA SER A 350 2.07 -8.14 3.13
C SER A 350 1.57 -8.45 1.72
N LEU A 351 0.76 -7.54 1.15
CA LEU A 351 0.27 -7.66 -0.21
C LEU A 351 1.43 -7.66 -1.22
N THR A 352 2.35 -6.70 -1.16
CA THR A 352 3.49 -6.55 -2.08
C THR A 352 4.34 -7.82 -2.16
N THR A 353 4.65 -8.43 -1.01
CA THR A 353 5.56 -9.60 -0.94
C THR A 353 4.83 -10.94 -0.93
N CYS A 354 3.49 -10.93 -0.92
CA CYS A 354 2.68 -12.11 -0.64
C CYS A 354 3.11 -12.85 0.63
N VAL A 355 3.54 -12.11 1.65
CA VAL A 355 3.87 -12.65 2.97
C VAL A 355 2.68 -12.41 3.90
N PRO A 356 1.98 -13.46 4.36
CA PRO A 356 0.87 -13.33 5.29
C PRO A 356 1.28 -12.57 6.54
N MET A 357 0.36 -11.82 7.13
CA MET A 357 0.58 -11.24 8.45
C MET A 357 -0.11 -12.06 9.54
N ILE A 358 0.38 -11.94 10.76
CA ILE A 358 -0.38 -12.33 11.95
C ILE A 358 -1.46 -11.28 12.17
N ALA A 359 -2.73 -11.69 12.16
CA ALA A 359 -3.87 -10.78 12.21
C ALA A 359 -4.80 -11.15 13.37
N THR A 360 -5.27 -10.14 14.09
CA THR A 360 -6.42 -10.28 15.01
C THR A 360 -7.73 -10.29 14.22
N ARG A 361 -8.84 -10.65 14.87
CA ARG A 361 -10.18 -10.50 14.29
C ARG A 361 -10.49 -9.05 13.94
N GLU A 362 -10.14 -8.13 14.82
CA GLU A 362 -10.30 -6.69 14.59
C GLU A 362 -9.58 -6.20 13.31
N ILE A 363 -8.40 -6.75 12.99
CA ILE A 363 -7.72 -6.44 11.72
C ILE A 363 -8.55 -6.91 10.52
N LEU A 364 -9.15 -8.10 10.58
CA LEU A 364 -9.99 -8.61 9.49
C LEU A 364 -11.29 -7.82 9.34
N ASP A 365 -11.88 -7.37 10.45
CA ASP A 365 -13.10 -6.54 10.44
C ASP A 365 -12.86 -5.16 9.81
N VAL A 366 -11.66 -4.61 9.98
CA VAL A 366 -11.25 -3.32 9.41
C VAL A 366 -10.80 -3.47 7.96
N TYR A 367 -9.91 -4.42 7.69
CA TYR A 367 -9.34 -4.66 6.38
C TYR A 367 -10.14 -5.74 5.65
N THR A 368 -11.41 -5.43 5.36
CA THR A 368 -12.43 -6.39 4.89
C THR A 368 -12.14 -7.09 3.56
N PHE A 369 -11.09 -6.70 2.83
CA PHE A 369 -10.60 -7.42 1.67
C PHE A 369 -9.75 -8.65 2.04
N PHE A 370 -9.26 -8.75 3.28
CA PHE A 370 -8.64 -9.97 3.79
C PHE A 370 -9.69 -10.99 4.22
N LYS A 371 -9.26 -12.25 4.20
CA LYS A 371 -9.98 -13.43 4.64
C LYS A 371 -8.98 -14.29 5.41
N GLU A 372 -9.45 -15.30 6.14
CA GLU A 372 -8.58 -16.13 6.99
C GLU A 372 -7.52 -16.92 6.20
N ASP A 373 -7.77 -17.22 4.93
CA ASP A 373 -6.83 -17.86 4.01
C ASP A 373 -5.71 -16.93 3.53
N HIS A 374 -5.83 -15.61 3.75
CA HIS A 374 -4.80 -14.63 3.40
C HIS A 374 -3.82 -14.34 4.54
N VAL A 375 -4.14 -14.74 5.77
CA VAL A 375 -3.42 -14.34 7.00
C VAL A 375 -3.21 -15.52 7.95
N PHE A 376 -2.46 -15.30 9.03
CA PHE A 376 -2.44 -16.17 10.19
C PHE A 376 -3.26 -15.54 11.30
N VAL A 377 -4.51 -16.00 11.46
CA VAL A 377 -5.42 -15.45 12.47
C VAL A 377 -4.96 -15.84 13.88
N GLN A 378 -4.87 -14.85 14.77
CA GLN A 378 -4.69 -15.03 16.20
C GLN A 378 -6.00 -15.52 16.83
N ARG A 379 -5.97 -16.68 17.46
CA ARG A 379 -7.14 -17.31 18.10
C ARG A 379 -7.41 -16.68 19.46
N PRO A 380 -8.63 -16.83 20.01
CA PRO A 380 -8.93 -16.42 21.38
C PRO A 380 -7.90 -17.02 22.36
N GLY A 381 -7.32 -16.18 23.21
CA GLY A 381 -6.30 -16.57 24.18
C GLY A 381 -4.86 -16.71 23.64
N GLU A 382 -4.65 -16.74 22.33
CA GLU A 382 -3.30 -16.66 21.76
C GLU A 382 -2.76 -15.23 21.87
N ARG A 383 -1.47 -15.09 22.13
CA ARG A 383 -0.70 -13.87 21.91
C ARG A 383 0.13 -14.00 20.64
N GLU A 384 0.82 -12.94 20.21
CA GLU A 384 1.54 -12.95 18.94
C GLU A 384 2.59 -14.06 18.83
N VAL A 385 3.34 -14.33 19.91
CA VAL A 385 4.36 -15.39 19.93
C VAL A 385 3.74 -16.79 19.89
N ASP A 386 2.54 -16.96 20.46
CA ASP A 386 1.82 -18.24 20.41
C ASP A 386 1.42 -18.55 18.95
N VAL A 387 0.98 -17.53 18.20
CA VAL A 387 0.74 -17.65 16.74
C VAL A 387 2.03 -17.95 15.99
N MET A 388 3.14 -17.27 16.32
CA MET A 388 4.43 -17.53 15.68
C MET A 388 4.89 -18.98 15.86
N ALA A 389 4.79 -19.52 17.07
CA ALA A 389 5.12 -20.92 17.35
C ALA A 389 4.23 -21.87 16.53
N ARG A 390 2.92 -21.60 16.47
CA ARG A 390 1.98 -22.37 15.64
C ARG A 390 2.31 -22.30 14.15
N VAL A 391 2.71 -21.14 13.63
CA VAL A 391 3.09 -20.98 12.22
C VAL A 391 4.34 -21.78 11.88
N ILE A 392 5.35 -21.80 12.76
CA ILE A 392 6.55 -22.64 12.57
C ILE A 392 6.19 -24.14 12.53
N ALA A 393 5.20 -24.56 13.32
CA ALA A 393 4.75 -25.94 13.38
C ALA A 393 3.89 -26.39 12.18
N LEU A 394 3.48 -25.48 11.29
CA LEU A 394 2.76 -25.84 10.07
C LEU A 394 3.66 -26.57 9.08
N ASP A 395 3.07 -27.39 8.23
CA ASP A 395 3.75 -27.90 7.04
C ASP A 395 3.94 -26.81 5.96
N ASP A 396 4.80 -27.10 4.99
CA ASP A 396 5.09 -26.16 3.89
C ASP A 396 3.83 -25.88 3.06
N ALA A 397 3.01 -26.90 2.82
CA ALA A 397 1.80 -26.77 2.02
C ALA A 397 0.86 -25.69 2.58
N ALA A 398 0.63 -25.68 3.90
CA ALA A 398 -0.24 -24.75 4.58
C ALA A 398 0.32 -23.31 4.61
N ILE A 399 1.64 -23.14 4.76
CA ILE A 399 2.30 -21.83 4.72
C ILE A 399 2.20 -21.25 3.30
N PHE A 400 2.63 -22.02 2.30
CA PHE A 400 2.67 -21.53 0.92
C PHE A 400 1.28 -21.43 0.28
N ALA A 401 0.28 -22.17 0.75
CA ALA A 401 -1.12 -21.97 0.34
C ALA A 401 -1.60 -20.55 0.65
N ARG A 402 -1.29 -20.03 1.86
CA ARG A 402 -1.66 -18.65 2.25
C ARG A 402 -0.92 -17.60 1.45
N ARG A 403 0.37 -17.83 1.18
CA ARG A 403 1.16 -16.95 0.31
C ARG A 403 0.56 -16.86 -1.10
N ARG A 404 0.15 -18.00 -1.68
CA ARG A 404 -0.52 -18.04 -2.99
C ARG A 404 -1.88 -17.33 -2.96
N ALA A 405 -2.71 -17.58 -1.96
CA ALA A 405 -4.00 -16.91 -1.81
C ALA A 405 -3.82 -15.38 -1.69
N LEU A 406 -2.83 -14.94 -0.93
CA LEU A 406 -2.49 -13.52 -0.79
C LEU A 406 -2.00 -12.89 -2.09
N CYS A 407 -1.20 -13.60 -2.89
CA CYS A 407 -0.83 -13.16 -4.24
C CYS A 407 -2.05 -13.02 -5.17
N GLN A 408 -2.99 -13.97 -5.11
CA GLN A 408 -4.23 -13.91 -5.89
C GLN A 408 -5.08 -12.71 -5.47
N LEU A 409 -5.19 -12.45 -4.17
CA LEU A 409 -5.85 -11.26 -3.64
C LEU A 409 -5.20 -9.97 -4.16
N ARG A 410 -3.86 -9.86 -4.12
CA ARG A 410 -3.14 -8.70 -4.67
C ARG A 410 -3.52 -8.45 -6.14
N GLN A 411 -3.55 -9.50 -6.95
CA GLN A 411 -3.92 -9.40 -8.37
C GLN A 411 -5.37 -8.92 -8.55
N ALA A 412 -6.31 -9.47 -7.77
CA ALA A 412 -7.71 -9.05 -7.79
C ALA A 412 -7.87 -7.57 -7.39
N LEU A 413 -7.15 -7.11 -6.37
CA LEU A 413 -7.16 -5.72 -5.92
C LEU A 413 -6.57 -4.77 -6.99
N GLY A 414 -5.51 -5.17 -7.69
CA GLY A 414 -4.94 -4.40 -8.81
C GLY A 414 -5.91 -4.27 -9.99
N GLN A 415 -6.63 -5.36 -10.33
CA GLN A 415 -7.69 -5.34 -11.34
C GLN A 415 -8.84 -4.43 -10.93
N GLN A 416 -9.28 -4.51 -9.67
CA GLN A 416 -10.30 -3.62 -9.10
C GLN A 416 -9.88 -2.15 -9.20
N ALA A 417 -8.64 -1.81 -8.81
CA ALA A 417 -8.13 -0.45 -8.88
C ALA A 417 -8.15 0.09 -10.32
N ALA A 418 -7.69 -0.71 -11.28
CA ALA A 418 -7.71 -0.33 -12.69
C ALA A 418 -9.13 -0.16 -13.26
N ALA A 419 -10.06 -1.03 -12.87
CA ALA A 419 -11.46 -0.89 -13.25
C ALA A 419 -12.06 0.44 -12.73
N MET A 420 -11.78 0.79 -11.47
CA MET A 420 -12.23 2.06 -10.89
C MET A 420 -11.66 3.29 -11.60
N LEU A 421 -10.39 3.24 -12.02
CA LEU A 421 -9.76 4.32 -12.78
C LEU A 421 -10.38 4.50 -14.17
N ARG A 422 -10.71 3.39 -14.85
CA ARG A 422 -11.39 3.44 -16.15
C ARG A 422 -12.81 3.98 -16.04
N GLU A 423 -13.58 3.51 -15.08
CA GLU A 423 -14.94 3.97 -14.81
C GLU A 423 -14.95 5.48 -14.52
N ALA A 424 -14.06 5.94 -13.64
CA ALA A 424 -13.93 7.36 -13.34
C ALA A 424 -13.58 8.21 -14.57
N LEU A 425 -12.74 7.69 -15.48
CA LEU A 425 -12.41 8.40 -16.72
C LEU A 425 -13.62 8.46 -17.67
N GLN A 426 -14.38 7.36 -17.79
CA GLN A 426 -15.59 7.29 -18.61
C GLN A 426 -16.68 8.26 -18.14
N ASP A 427 -16.87 8.39 -16.83
CA ASP A 427 -17.84 9.33 -16.23
C ASP A 427 -17.55 10.78 -16.62
N VAL A 428 -16.27 11.15 -16.67
CA VAL A 428 -15.82 12.48 -17.10
C VAL A 428 -16.10 12.70 -18.58
N SER A 429 -15.75 11.73 -19.44
CA SER A 429 -15.97 11.84 -20.89
C SER A 429 -17.46 11.89 -21.27
N GLY A 430 -18.30 11.11 -20.59
CA GLY A 430 -19.75 11.10 -20.83
C GLY A 430 -20.41 12.43 -20.48
N SER A 431 -19.99 13.05 -19.38
CA SER A 431 -20.50 14.35 -18.92
C SER A 431 -20.23 15.48 -19.91
N SER A 432 -19.11 15.44 -20.64
CA SER A 432 -18.78 16.44 -21.66
C SER A 432 -19.68 16.37 -22.90
N SER A 433 -20.26 15.21 -23.22
CA SER A 433 -21.11 15.03 -24.40
C SER A 433 -22.57 15.48 -24.18
N ALA A 434 -23.07 15.42 -22.94
CA ALA A 434 -24.45 15.80 -22.61
C ALA A 434 -24.64 17.32 -22.38
N GLY A 435 -23.55 18.10 -22.35
CA GLY A 435 -23.53 19.53 -22.05
C GLY A 435 -24.06 20.47 -23.13
N SER A 436 -24.58 19.97 -24.26
CA SER A 436 -25.32 20.78 -25.25
C SER A 436 -26.84 20.79 -25.02
N SER A 437 -27.37 20.12 -24.01
CA SER A 437 -28.82 20.15 -23.75
C SER A 437 -29.19 19.90 -22.29
N SER A 438 -29.59 20.98 -21.61
CA SER A 438 -30.48 21.04 -20.44
C SER A 438 -30.04 20.30 -19.16
N ALA A 439 -29.77 21.09 -18.11
CA ALA A 439 -29.57 20.63 -16.74
C ALA A 439 -30.72 19.74 -16.25
N ARG A 440 -30.42 18.49 -15.86
CA ARG A 440 -31.32 17.65 -15.07
C ARG A 440 -30.54 17.03 -13.91
N THR A 441 -30.88 17.47 -12.70
CA THR A 441 -30.44 16.92 -11.43
C THR A 441 -30.77 15.43 -11.39
N THR A 442 -29.77 14.56 -11.42
CA THR A 442 -29.96 13.11 -11.31
C THR A 442 -29.50 12.66 -9.93
N THR A 443 -30.46 12.45 -9.03
CA THR A 443 -30.26 11.77 -7.75
C THR A 443 -30.17 10.27 -8.02
N VAL A 444 -28.96 9.71 -7.98
CA VAL A 444 -28.76 8.25 -8.08
C VAL A 444 -28.96 7.65 -6.69
N ALA A 445 -30.11 7.00 -6.49
CA ALA A 445 -30.37 6.15 -5.34
C ALA A 445 -29.59 4.83 -5.49
N VAL A 446 -28.63 4.59 -4.59
CA VAL A 446 -27.95 3.29 -4.48
C VAL A 446 -28.86 2.36 -3.69
N ALA A 447 -29.32 1.28 -4.33
CA ALA A 447 -30.09 0.23 -3.66
C ALA A 447 -29.23 -0.49 -2.60
N PRO A 448 -29.77 -0.78 -1.41
CA PRO A 448 -29.06 -1.55 -0.40
C PRO A 448 -28.99 -3.02 -0.84
N VAL A 449 -27.78 -3.59 -0.82
CA VAL A 449 -27.59 -5.04 -0.89
C VAL A 449 -28.00 -5.62 0.47
N HIS A 450 -29.26 -6.03 0.59
CA HIS A 450 -29.74 -6.82 1.72
C HIS A 450 -29.21 -8.25 1.62
N GLY A 451 -28.16 -8.55 2.39
CA GLY A 451 -27.86 -9.92 2.82
C GLY A 451 -28.76 -10.26 4.00
N GLN A 452 -29.89 -10.91 3.76
CA GLN A 452 -30.67 -11.56 4.81
C GLN A 452 -29.90 -12.79 5.32
N GLY A 453 -29.50 -12.75 6.58
CA GLY A 453 -29.03 -13.90 7.33
C GLY A 453 -29.75 -13.93 8.67
N CYS A 454 -30.84 -14.70 8.73
CA CYS A 454 -31.57 -15.00 9.96
C CYS A 454 -30.65 -15.72 10.95
N TRP A 455 -30.48 -15.14 12.14
CA TRP A 455 -30.10 -15.88 13.34
C TRP A 455 -31.07 -15.51 14.46
N LEU A 456 -31.86 -16.51 14.85
CA LEU A 456 -32.72 -16.49 16.02
C LEU A 456 -31.85 -16.52 17.27
N GLY A 457 -32.11 -15.60 18.22
CA GLY A 457 -31.68 -15.73 19.61
C GLY A 457 -32.42 -16.88 20.33
N PRO A 458 -32.18 -17.11 21.65
CA PRO A 458 -32.44 -16.05 22.64
C PRO A 458 -31.55 -16.03 23.90
N GLY A 459 -31.61 -14.87 24.59
CA GLY A 459 -31.34 -14.68 26.03
C GLY A 459 -29.97 -14.06 26.34
N GLY A 460 -29.82 -12.97 27.12
CA GLY A 460 -30.76 -12.19 27.92
C GLY A 460 -30.00 -11.44 29.02
N CYS A 461 -30.09 -10.11 28.99
CA CYS A 461 -30.06 -9.17 30.12
C CYS A 461 -28.80 -8.95 31.00
N ASN A 462 -28.35 -7.69 30.91
CA ASN A 462 -28.12 -6.70 31.98
C ASN A 462 -26.88 -6.79 32.89
N GLY A 463 -26.18 -5.65 32.99
CA GLY A 463 -25.49 -5.25 34.22
C GLY A 463 -24.14 -4.57 34.06
N GLU A 464 -24.11 -3.33 33.59
CA GLU A 464 -23.23 -2.29 34.16
C GLU A 464 -24.05 -1.55 35.25
N PRO A 465 -23.46 -0.86 36.26
CA PRO A 465 -22.21 -0.09 36.14
C PRO A 465 -21.22 -0.16 37.32
N GLU A 466 -19.94 0.08 37.04
CA GLU A 466 -19.08 1.16 37.60
C GLU A 466 -17.73 1.24 36.86
#